data_AF-A0A1Y3XEF4-F1
#
_entry.id   AF-A0A1Y3XEF4-F1
#
_cell.length_a   1.000
_cell.length_b   1.000
_cell.length_c   1.000
_cell.angle_alpha   90.00
_cell.angle_beta   90.00
_cell.angle_gamma   90.00
#
_symmetry.space_group_name_H-M   'P 1'
#
loop_
_entity.id
_entity.type
_entity.pdbx_description
1 polymer ?
#
loop_
_entity_poly.entity_id
_entity_poly.type
_entity_poly.pdbx_seq_one_letter_code
_entity_poly.pdbx_strand_id
1 'polypeptide(L)'
;MKRYVIAALASLALIPLTLLAWGFGLPSQYGESFLGELREKYALLCQPSEKPRLILVGGSAVTFGVDGTLLEELLPQYEVVNFGMYAALGIRPMLDLSREQLRQDDLVLLMPEQQEQSLSGYLGSEALWQAADGAFGLLFCARWEDLGALIGQFPRFAASKAAYFVQGGPQLPEVYRKASFDETGNLRTGLCEANTMPGGVDPTMPISFDPGLLSEEFCTLVNEYTRQAELAGATVWYHFPPMNQAAVESGSDPDVFCDRLRETLDCELAGSPHTSMMEAGWFYDTNFHLNEKGSQVFTCLLARDIKAMLGDSSPTPEAAVEMPALEQPQSVQGDDRDANCFVYEAVSGGWQITGLSESAGEQQELILPASWQGQLVTGLSADALNGAQALKTLVIQQNITALPDGAFAGCPALETVVLLQTDPAALLVGQNLLEGSSCTIAVPSESYDRYCLSYNWSPYAGRLTRWEDSPL
;
A
#
# COMPACT_ATOMS: atom_id res chain seq x y z
N MET A 1 -8.99 48.92 22.27
CA MET A 1 -9.66 47.62 22.55
C MET A 1 -10.54 47.17 21.39
N LYS A 2 -11.62 47.87 20.99
CA LYS A 2 -12.47 47.49 19.83
C LYS A 2 -11.72 47.26 18.51
N ARG A 3 -10.75 48.10 18.15
CA ARG A 3 -9.94 47.93 16.92
C ARG A 3 -9.06 46.68 16.93
N TYR A 4 -8.48 46.33 18.09
CA TYR A 4 -7.66 45.12 18.25
C TYR A 4 -8.53 43.86 18.25
N VAL A 5 -9.73 43.92 18.81
CA VAL A 5 -10.72 42.81 18.75
C VAL A 5 -11.21 42.60 17.31
N ILE A 6 -11.51 43.67 16.57
CA ILE A 6 -11.91 43.57 15.15
C ILE A 6 -10.76 43.02 14.30
N ALA A 7 -9.53 43.49 14.52
CA ALA A 7 -8.35 42.98 13.80
C ALA A 7 -8.11 41.50 14.12
N ALA A 8 -8.18 41.09 15.39
CA ALA A 8 -8.02 39.69 15.78
C ALA A 8 -9.12 38.79 15.20
N LEU A 9 -10.38 39.24 15.20
CA LEU A 9 -11.50 38.51 14.58
C LEU A 9 -11.36 38.41 13.05
N ALA A 10 -10.87 39.48 12.40
CA ALA A 10 -10.58 39.47 10.96
C ALA A 10 -9.42 38.51 10.61
N SER A 11 -8.37 38.48 11.42
CA SER A 11 -7.26 37.53 11.26
C SER A 11 -7.69 36.08 11.52
N LEU A 12 -8.57 35.85 12.51
CA LEU A 12 -9.15 34.54 12.80
C LEU A 12 -10.07 34.03 11.68
N ALA A 13 -10.77 34.93 10.98
CA ALA A 13 -11.59 34.59 9.82
C ALA A 13 -10.75 34.40 8.54
N LEU A 14 -9.60 35.08 8.43
CA LEU A 14 -8.74 35.02 7.25
C LEU A 14 -8.16 33.62 7.04
N ILE A 15 -7.73 32.94 8.11
CA ILE A 15 -7.11 31.62 8.01
C ILE A 15 -8.09 30.59 7.41
N PRO A 16 -9.33 30.39 7.93
CA PRO A 16 -10.32 29.52 7.30
C PRO A 16 -10.65 29.93 5.86
N LEU A 17 -10.79 31.23 5.57
CA LEU A 17 -11.06 31.70 4.21
C LEU A 17 -9.93 31.37 3.24
N THR A 18 -8.68 31.53 3.67
CA THR A 18 -7.50 31.15 2.88
C THR A 18 -7.45 29.64 2.63
N LEU A 19 -7.70 28.82 3.66
CA LEU A 19 -7.75 27.36 3.51
C LEU A 19 -8.88 26.93 2.56
N LEU A 20 -10.07 27.54 2.65
CA LEU A 20 -11.17 27.29 1.73
C LEU A 20 -10.81 27.68 0.29
N ALA A 21 -10.16 28.84 0.11
CA ALA A 21 -9.67 29.27 -1.21
C ALA A 21 -8.62 28.32 -1.78
N TRP A 22 -7.70 27.80 -0.94
CA TRP A 22 -6.71 26.82 -1.36
C TRP A 22 -7.31 25.46 -1.68
N GLY A 23 -8.19 24.94 -0.82
CA GLY A 23 -8.82 23.64 -1.02
C GLY A 23 -9.74 23.61 -2.23
N PHE A 24 -10.63 24.60 -2.37
CA PHE A 24 -11.70 24.59 -3.37
C PHE A 24 -11.48 25.53 -4.56
N GLY A 25 -10.68 26.59 -4.40
CA GLY A 25 -10.47 27.60 -5.43
C GLY A 25 -9.29 27.31 -6.37
N LEU A 26 -8.31 26.50 -5.94
CA LEU A 26 -7.20 26.08 -6.78
C LEU A 26 -7.59 24.89 -7.67
N PRO A 27 -7.01 24.77 -8.89
CA PRO A 27 -7.22 23.60 -9.74
C PRO A 27 -6.73 22.33 -9.05
N SER A 28 -7.29 21.18 -9.45
CA SER A 28 -6.88 19.88 -8.91
C SER A 28 -5.37 19.69 -9.06
N GLN A 29 -4.71 19.29 -7.98
CA GLN A 29 -3.28 18.95 -7.94
C GLN A 29 -3.07 17.44 -7.81
N TYR A 30 -4.05 16.72 -7.28
CA TYR A 30 -4.01 15.27 -7.10
C TYR A 30 -4.74 14.50 -8.21
N GLY A 31 -5.41 15.18 -9.15
CA GLY A 31 -6.21 14.54 -10.20
C GLY A 31 -5.43 13.60 -11.12
N GLU A 32 -4.12 13.82 -11.31
CA GLU A 32 -3.25 12.95 -12.13
C GLU A 32 -2.54 11.87 -11.30
N SER A 33 -2.77 11.83 -10.00
CA SER A 33 -2.24 10.78 -9.13
C SER A 33 -3.02 9.47 -9.31
N PHE A 34 -2.43 8.36 -8.85
CA PHE A 34 -3.15 7.09 -8.77
C PHE A 34 -4.48 7.22 -8.02
N LEU A 35 -4.53 7.98 -6.92
CA LEU A 35 -5.76 8.25 -6.16
C LEU A 35 -6.79 9.06 -6.96
N GLY A 36 -6.33 9.92 -7.87
CA GLY A 36 -7.20 10.70 -8.76
C GLY A 36 -8.06 9.83 -9.68
N GLU A 37 -7.63 8.59 -9.95
CA GLU A 37 -8.39 7.62 -10.73
C GLU A 37 -9.69 7.17 -10.06
N LEU A 38 -9.83 7.33 -8.73
CA LEU A 38 -11.07 7.00 -8.01
C LEU A 38 -12.29 7.67 -8.65
N ARG A 39 -12.12 8.90 -9.17
CA ARG A 39 -13.18 9.61 -9.89
C ARG A 39 -13.66 8.85 -11.12
N GLU A 40 -12.75 8.36 -11.95
CA GLU A 40 -13.09 7.68 -13.21
C GLU A 40 -13.65 6.29 -12.93
N LYS A 41 -13.05 5.56 -11.98
CA LYS A 41 -13.60 4.28 -11.49
C LYS A 41 -14.99 4.42 -10.89
N TYR A 42 -15.25 5.48 -10.13
CA TYR A 42 -16.60 5.77 -9.64
C TYR A 42 -17.55 6.14 -10.77
N ALA A 43 -17.09 6.87 -11.78
CA ALA A 43 -17.88 7.16 -12.98
C ALA A 43 -18.25 5.88 -13.73
N LEU A 44 -17.31 4.94 -13.93
CA LEU A 44 -17.56 3.61 -14.50
C LEU A 44 -18.61 2.85 -13.68
N LEU A 45 -18.49 2.85 -12.36
CA LEU A 45 -19.48 2.22 -11.47
C LEU A 45 -20.88 2.85 -11.59
N CYS A 46 -20.98 4.14 -11.90
CA CYS A 46 -22.25 4.83 -12.10
C CYS A 46 -22.86 4.57 -13.50
N GLN A 47 -22.10 4.07 -14.47
CA GLN A 47 -22.60 3.88 -15.83
C GLN A 47 -23.73 2.85 -15.87
N PRO A 48 -24.75 3.06 -16.73
CA PRO A 48 -25.76 2.04 -16.96
C PRO A 48 -25.13 0.82 -17.64
N SER A 49 -25.54 -0.38 -17.23
CA SER A 49 -25.13 -1.63 -17.87
C SER A 49 -26.37 -2.37 -18.38
N GLU A 50 -26.23 -3.03 -19.54
CA GLU A 50 -27.24 -3.94 -20.08
C GLU A 50 -27.10 -5.37 -19.53
N LYS A 51 -26.01 -5.67 -18.82
CA LYS A 51 -25.73 -6.96 -18.18
C LYS A 51 -25.73 -6.80 -16.66
N PRO A 52 -25.91 -7.90 -15.91
CA PRO A 52 -25.47 -7.95 -14.52
C PRO A 52 -24.01 -7.51 -14.41
N ARG A 53 -23.64 -6.79 -13.37
CA ARG A 53 -22.25 -6.35 -13.18
C ARG A 53 -21.52 -7.24 -12.21
N LEU A 54 -20.25 -7.54 -12.50
CA LEU A 54 -19.31 -8.10 -11.55
C LEU A 54 -18.44 -6.96 -11.01
N ILE A 55 -18.74 -6.48 -9.82
CA ILE A 55 -18.10 -5.33 -9.19
C ILE A 55 -17.00 -5.83 -8.26
N LEU A 56 -15.74 -5.56 -8.61
CA LEU A 56 -14.59 -5.94 -7.80
C LEU A 56 -14.27 -4.82 -6.82
N VAL A 57 -14.42 -5.07 -5.51
CA VAL A 57 -14.21 -4.07 -4.46
C VAL A 57 -13.03 -4.49 -3.59
N GLY A 58 -12.02 -3.64 -3.45
CA GLY A 58 -10.88 -3.94 -2.60
C GLY A 58 -9.77 -2.90 -2.69
N GLY A 59 -8.60 -3.29 -2.15
CA GLY A 59 -7.38 -2.49 -2.18
C GLY A 59 -6.73 -2.44 -3.57
N SER A 60 -5.46 -2.03 -3.59
CA SER A 60 -4.67 -1.96 -4.82
C SER A 60 -4.42 -3.36 -5.41
N ALA A 61 -4.43 -4.42 -4.59
CA ALA A 61 -4.39 -5.79 -5.07
C ALA A 61 -5.47 -6.13 -6.12
N VAL A 62 -6.63 -5.49 -6.09
CA VAL A 62 -7.67 -5.65 -7.13
C VAL A 62 -7.27 -4.96 -8.43
N THR A 63 -6.67 -3.78 -8.34
CA THR A 63 -6.17 -3.02 -9.49
C THR A 63 -5.02 -3.73 -10.20
N PHE A 64 -4.07 -4.26 -9.44
CA PHE A 64 -2.90 -4.95 -9.98
C PHE A 64 -3.16 -6.43 -10.27
N GLY A 65 -4.08 -7.05 -9.55
CA GLY A 65 -4.27 -8.50 -9.56
C GLY A 65 -5.27 -9.01 -10.59
N VAL A 66 -6.20 -8.18 -11.07
CA VAL A 66 -7.28 -8.64 -11.96
C VAL A 66 -7.22 -7.95 -13.31
N ASP A 67 -7.09 -8.76 -14.36
CA ASP A 67 -7.32 -8.35 -15.74
C ASP A 67 -8.83 -8.36 -16.01
N GLY A 68 -9.47 -7.19 -15.95
CA GLY A 68 -10.91 -7.06 -16.13
C GLY A 68 -11.37 -7.50 -17.53
N THR A 69 -10.55 -7.30 -18.57
CA THR A 69 -10.89 -7.71 -19.94
C THR A 69 -10.92 -9.23 -20.05
N LEU A 70 -9.88 -9.90 -19.56
CA LEU A 70 -9.84 -11.36 -19.51
C LEU A 70 -10.98 -11.93 -18.64
N LEU A 71 -11.31 -11.28 -17.52
CA LEU A 71 -12.39 -11.73 -16.65
C LEU A 71 -13.76 -11.67 -17.36
N GLU A 72 -14.04 -10.62 -18.12
CA GLU A 72 -15.25 -10.52 -18.96
C GLU A 72 -15.29 -11.59 -20.06
N GLU A 73 -14.15 -11.91 -20.68
CA GLU A 73 -14.07 -12.99 -21.67
C GLU A 73 -14.41 -14.36 -21.05
N LEU A 74 -13.96 -14.60 -19.81
CA LEU A 74 -14.20 -15.84 -19.07
C LEU A 74 -15.61 -15.93 -18.48
N LEU A 75 -16.25 -14.78 -18.24
CA LEU A 75 -17.58 -14.63 -17.64
C LEU A 75 -18.45 -13.67 -18.48
N PRO A 76 -18.78 -14.02 -19.74
CA PRO A 76 -19.40 -13.10 -20.70
C PRO A 76 -20.80 -12.63 -20.32
N GLN A 77 -21.42 -13.26 -19.33
CA GLN A 77 -22.70 -12.85 -18.76
C GLN A 77 -22.60 -11.59 -17.89
N TYR A 78 -21.41 -11.23 -17.42
CA TYR A 78 -21.19 -10.02 -16.61
C TYR A 78 -20.54 -8.89 -17.42
N GLU A 79 -20.77 -7.67 -16.97
CA GLU A 79 -19.90 -6.52 -17.22
C GLU A 79 -19.01 -6.31 -15.99
N VAL A 80 -17.68 -6.30 -16.15
CA VAL A 80 -16.75 -6.21 -15.02
C VAL A 80 -16.46 -4.75 -14.70
N VAL A 81 -16.64 -4.38 -13.44
CA VAL A 81 -16.27 -3.06 -12.91
C VAL A 81 -15.13 -3.24 -11.92
N ASN A 82 -13.91 -2.89 -12.33
CA ASN A 82 -12.76 -2.86 -11.42
C ASN A 82 -12.84 -1.61 -10.53
N PHE A 83 -13.43 -1.78 -9.35
CA PHE A 83 -13.52 -0.76 -8.30
C PHE A 83 -12.48 -1.01 -7.19
N GLY A 84 -11.30 -1.50 -7.57
CA GLY A 84 -10.10 -1.55 -6.74
C GLY A 84 -9.38 -0.21 -6.68
N MET A 85 -8.90 0.19 -5.50
CA MET A 85 -8.13 1.43 -5.31
C MET A 85 -7.08 1.30 -4.21
N TYR A 86 -6.18 2.27 -4.16
CA TYR A 86 -5.03 2.32 -3.26
C TYR A 86 -5.36 2.07 -1.78
N ALA A 87 -4.58 1.19 -1.12
CA ALA A 87 -4.80 0.75 0.27
C ALA A 87 -4.91 1.89 1.29
N ALA A 88 -4.20 3.02 1.08
CA ALA A 88 -4.28 4.18 1.97
C ALA A 88 -5.67 4.82 2.06
N LEU A 89 -6.62 4.56 1.17
CA LEU A 89 -8.02 5.01 1.34
C LEU A 89 -8.74 4.25 2.47
N GLY A 90 -8.39 2.99 2.68
CA GLY A 90 -9.14 2.05 3.52
C GLY A 90 -10.36 1.48 2.82
N ILE A 91 -10.96 0.46 3.42
CA ILE A 91 -12.10 -0.27 2.84
C ILE A 91 -13.40 0.55 2.88
N ARG A 92 -13.54 1.44 3.87
CA ARG A 92 -14.79 2.16 4.15
C ARG A 92 -15.26 3.03 2.97
N PRO A 93 -14.44 3.91 2.34
CA PRO A 93 -14.87 4.66 1.16
C PRO A 93 -15.29 3.76 0.00
N MET A 94 -14.63 2.61 -0.17
CA MET A 94 -14.93 1.67 -1.26
C MET A 94 -16.31 1.03 -1.07
N LEU A 95 -16.65 0.63 0.16
CA LEU A 95 -17.99 0.13 0.49
C LEU A 95 -19.04 1.24 0.37
N ASP A 96 -18.79 2.43 0.92
CA ASP A 96 -19.80 3.49 0.97
C ASP A 96 -20.11 4.10 -0.41
N LEU A 97 -19.09 4.29 -1.26
CA LEU A 97 -19.30 4.74 -2.64
C LEU A 97 -20.05 3.70 -3.48
N SER A 98 -19.67 2.42 -3.35
CA SER A 98 -20.29 1.38 -4.18
C SER A 98 -21.71 1.04 -3.75
N ARG A 99 -22.02 1.12 -2.45
CA ARG A 99 -23.35 0.83 -1.89
C ARG A 99 -24.47 1.58 -2.60
N GLU A 100 -24.27 2.87 -2.88
CA GLU A 100 -25.30 3.72 -3.50
C GLU A 100 -25.54 3.42 -4.98
N GLN A 101 -24.62 2.68 -5.61
CA GLN A 101 -24.66 2.35 -7.02
C GLN A 101 -25.09 0.91 -7.29
N LEU A 102 -25.34 0.10 -6.25
CA LEU A 102 -25.77 -1.29 -6.39
C LEU A 102 -27.16 -1.39 -7.04
N ARG A 103 -27.33 -2.41 -7.87
CA ARG A 103 -28.51 -2.68 -8.68
C ARG A 103 -28.86 -4.16 -8.58
N GLN A 104 -30.07 -4.46 -9.04
CA GLN A 104 -30.55 -5.83 -9.13
C GLN A 104 -29.58 -6.68 -9.98
N ASP A 105 -29.30 -7.89 -9.50
CA ASP A 105 -28.45 -8.91 -10.11
C ASP A 105 -26.95 -8.58 -10.16
N ASP A 106 -26.51 -7.46 -9.57
CA ASP A 106 -25.07 -7.22 -9.39
C ASP A 106 -24.45 -8.32 -8.50
N LEU A 107 -23.23 -8.71 -8.84
CA LEU A 107 -22.36 -9.54 -8.02
C LEU A 107 -21.17 -8.70 -7.57
N VAL A 108 -21.05 -8.49 -6.26
CA VAL A 108 -19.90 -7.81 -5.65
C VAL A 108 -18.91 -8.86 -5.15
N LEU A 109 -17.65 -8.72 -5.54
CA LEU A 109 -16.55 -9.53 -5.00
C LEU A 109 -15.65 -8.64 -4.14
N LEU A 110 -15.74 -8.82 -2.82
CA LEU A 110 -14.98 -8.08 -1.83
C LEU A 110 -13.63 -8.77 -1.58
N MET A 111 -12.54 -8.10 -1.95
CA MET A 111 -11.15 -8.60 -1.89
C MET A 111 -10.23 -7.66 -1.09
N PRO A 112 -10.38 -7.59 0.24
CA PRO A 112 -9.50 -6.78 1.07
C PRO A 112 -8.12 -7.46 1.17
N GLU A 113 -7.06 -6.67 1.10
CA GLU A 113 -5.69 -7.15 1.36
C GLU A 113 -5.60 -7.79 2.75
N GLN A 114 -4.86 -8.89 2.86
CA GLN A 114 -4.74 -9.68 4.09
C GLN A 114 -3.76 -8.99 5.07
N GLN A 115 -4.18 -7.81 5.55
CA GLN A 115 -3.45 -6.91 6.44
C GLN A 115 -4.38 -6.19 7.40
N GLU A 116 -3.85 -5.73 8.53
CA GLU A 116 -4.61 -5.09 9.62
C GLU A 116 -5.40 -3.88 9.12
N GLN A 117 -4.76 -3.01 8.34
CA GLN A 117 -5.40 -1.80 7.82
C GLN A 117 -6.63 -2.13 6.96
N SER A 118 -6.52 -3.08 6.02
CA SER A 118 -7.61 -3.44 5.10
C SER A 118 -8.71 -4.29 5.75
N LEU A 119 -8.39 -5.03 6.81
CA LEU A 119 -9.33 -5.82 7.61
C LEU A 119 -9.81 -5.09 8.87
N SER A 120 -9.76 -3.76 8.85
CA SER A 120 -10.24 -2.87 9.90
C SER A 120 -11.28 -1.86 9.38
N GLY A 121 -11.78 -0.99 10.26
CA GLY A 121 -12.61 0.16 9.88
C GLY A 121 -11.82 1.38 9.39
N TYR A 122 -10.52 1.21 9.10
CA TYR A 122 -9.63 2.31 8.74
C TYR A 122 -10.20 3.19 7.61
N LEU A 123 -10.06 4.49 7.82
CA LEU A 123 -10.39 5.54 6.86
C LEU A 123 -9.18 6.46 6.69
N GLY A 124 -8.58 6.40 5.50
CA GLY A 124 -7.55 7.37 5.12
C GLY A 124 -8.15 8.70 4.72
N SER A 125 -8.48 9.54 5.70
CA SER A 125 -9.10 10.86 5.46
C SER A 125 -8.24 11.76 4.56
N GLU A 126 -6.90 11.69 4.66
CA GLU A 126 -5.99 12.43 3.78
C GLU A 126 -6.05 11.92 2.35
N ALA A 127 -5.94 10.60 2.16
CA ALA A 127 -6.05 9.95 0.86
C ALA A 127 -7.41 10.22 0.21
N LEU A 128 -8.50 10.22 0.98
CA LEU A 128 -9.84 10.51 0.47
C LEU A 128 -9.98 11.96 0.02
N TRP A 129 -9.40 12.94 0.74
CA TRP A 129 -9.34 14.32 0.27
C TRP A 129 -8.54 14.47 -1.02
N GLN A 130 -7.42 13.77 -1.14
CA GLN A 130 -6.58 13.77 -2.34
C GLN A 130 -7.33 13.14 -3.54
N ALA A 131 -7.97 11.99 -3.34
CA ALA A 131 -8.77 11.31 -4.37
C ALA A 131 -9.97 12.16 -4.82
N ALA A 132 -10.58 12.92 -3.90
CA ALA A 132 -11.71 13.79 -4.20
C ALA A 132 -11.31 15.16 -4.80
N ASP A 133 -10.02 15.44 -5.00
CA ASP A 133 -9.56 16.74 -5.49
C ASP A 133 -10.04 17.02 -6.92
N GLY A 134 -10.98 17.96 -7.05
CA GLY A 134 -11.66 18.27 -8.32
C GLY A 134 -12.91 17.42 -8.56
N ALA A 135 -13.26 16.52 -7.64
CA ALA A 135 -14.46 15.70 -7.64
C ALA A 135 -15.05 15.56 -6.22
N PHE A 136 -15.22 16.68 -5.51
CA PHE A 136 -15.62 16.71 -4.09
C PHE A 136 -16.97 16.04 -3.78
N GLY A 137 -17.79 15.73 -4.80
CA GLY A 137 -18.99 14.91 -4.63
C GLY A 137 -18.70 13.51 -4.09
N LEU A 138 -17.50 12.97 -4.33
CA LEU A 138 -17.05 11.70 -3.74
C LEU A 138 -17.06 11.73 -2.20
N LEU A 139 -16.92 12.90 -1.57
CA LEU A 139 -16.92 13.03 -0.11
C LEU A 139 -18.33 12.87 0.50
N PHE A 140 -19.39 12.88 -0.31
CA PHE A 140 -20.75 12.71 0.19
C PHE A 140 -21.07 11.28 0.63
N CYS A 141 -20.21 10.31 0.29
CA CYS A 141 -20.31 8.95 0.82
C CYS A 141 -19.95 8.87 2.32
N ALA A 142 -19.23 9.87 2.85
CA ALA A 142 -18.70 9.84 4.20
C ALA A 142 -19.82 9.76 5.25
N ARG A 143 -19.63 8.89 6.24
CA ARG A 143 -20.59 8.72 7.31
C ARG A 143 -20.50 9.87 8.30
N TRP A 144 -21.58 10.08 9.06
CA TRP A 144 -21.66 11.18 10.04
C TRP A 144 -20.51 11.15 11.07
N GLU A 145 -20.11 9.96 11.50
CA GLU A 145 -18.99 9.74 12.43
C GLU A 145 -17.61 10.12 11.84
N ASP A 146 -17.45 10.08 10.52
CA ASP A 146 -16.18 10.39 9.84
C ASP A 146 -15.98 11.88 9.57
N LEU A 147 -17.07 12.67 9.64
CA LEU A 147 -17.02 14.10 9.31
C LEU A 147 -16.01 14.85 10.17
N GLY A 148 -15.84 14.46 11.43
CA GLY A 148 -14.83 15.04 12.31
C GLY A 148 -13.40 14.83 11.80
N ALA A 149 -13.07 13.61 11.37
CA ALA A 149 -11.77 13.27 10.81
C ALA A 149 -11.52 14.00 9.48
N LEU A 150 -12.53 14.03 8.60
CA LEU A 150 -12.43 14.73 7.32
C LEU A 150 -12.26 16.24 7.49
N ILE A 151 -13.04 16.88 8.36
CA ILE A 151 -12.89 18.31 8.64
C ILE A 151 -11.52 18.59 9.27
N GLY A 152 -11.06 17.73 10.18
CA GLY A 152 -9.75 17.85 10.83
C GLY A 152 -8.58 17.76 9.84
N GLN A 153 -8.74 16.98 8.77
CA GLN A 153 -7.71 16.77 7.75
C GLN A 153 -7.69 17.86 6.66
N PHE A 154 -8.79 18.58 6.46
CA PHE A 154 -8.92 19.59 5.41
C PHE A 154 -7.81 20.66 5.41
N PRO A 155 -7.38 21.26 6.54
CA PRO A 155 -6.31 22.26 6.55
C PRO A 155 -4.99 21.74 5.96
N ARG A 156 -4.63 20.48 6.26
CA ARG A 156 -3.42 19.84 5.74
C ARG A 156 -3.53 19.61 4.24
N PHE A 157 -4.64 19.04 3.79
CA PHE A 157 -4.93 18.88 2.36
C PHE A 157 -4.83 20.22 1.59
N ALA A 158 -5.52 21.27 2.08
CA ALA A 158 -5.54 22.58 1.43
C ALA A 158 -4.14 23.22 1.38
N ALA A 159 -3.36 23.13 2.46
CA ALA A 159 -1.99 23.63 2.49
C ALA A 159 -1.07 22.87 1.53
N SER A 160 -1.14 21.53 1.49
CA SER A 160 -0.36 20.71 0.56
C SER A 160 -0.73 21.00 -0.90
N LYS A 161 -2.03 21.12 -1.20
CA LYS A 161 -2.53 21.51 -2.52
C LYS A 161 -2.00 22.88 -2.95
N ALA A 162 -2.01 23.88 -2.06
CA ALA A 162 -1.45 25.20 -2.36
C ALA A 162 0.07 25.16 -2.58
N ALA A 163 0.79 24.35 -1.81
CA ALA A 163 2.22 24.15 -2.00
C ALA A 163 2.52 23.55 -3.38
N TYR A 164 1.81 22.49 -3.78
CA TYR A 164 1.96 21.89 -5.11
C TYR A 164 1.57 22.81 -6.25
N PHE A 165 0.53 23.63 -6.07
CA PHE A 165 0.17 24.63 -7.08
C PHE A 165 1.30 25.66 -7.32
N VAL A 166 2.07 26.00 -6.29
CA VAL A 166 3.19 26.95 -6.39
C VAL A 166 4.50 26.30 -6.85
N GLN A 167 4.78 25.09 -6.37
CA GLN A 167 6.08 24.42 -6.54
C GLN A 167 6.09 23.42 -7.70
N GLY A 168 4.92 23.05 -8.23
CA GLY A 168 4.73 21.91 -9.12
C GLY A 168 4.20 20.69 -8.35
N GLY A 169 3.33 19.91 -9.00
CA GLY A 169 2.77 18.69 -8.44
C GLY A 169 3.80 17.56 -8.27
N PRO A 170 3.48 16.52 -7.48
CA PRO A 170 4.37 15.39 -7.27
C PRO A 170 4.65 14.63 -8.58
N GLN A 171 5.92 14.36 -8.88
CA GLN A 171 6.34 13.44 -9.96
C GLN A 171 6.26 11.98 -9.48
N LEU A 172 5.12 11.34 -9.66
CA LEU A 172 4.89 9.98 -9.16
C LEU A 172 5.64 8.91 -9.98
N PRO A 173 5.88 7.69 -9.50
CA PRO A 173 6.35 6.60 -10.37
C PRO A 173 5.38 6.35 -11.53
N GLU A 174 5.86 5.76 -12.64
CA GLU A 174 5.05 5.63 -13.86
C GLU A 174 3.75 4.84 -13.66
N VAL A 175 3.80 3.76 -12.87
CA VAL A 175 2.64 2.89 -12.58
C VAL A 175 1.66 3.47 -11.54
N TYR A 176 2.09 4.45 -10.74
CA TYR A 176 1.28 5.06 -9.69
C TYR A 176 0.72 6.42 -10.13
N ARG A 177 0.19 6.49 -11.35
CA ARG A 177 -0.40 7.69 -11.94
C ARG A 177 -1.77 7.37 -12.52
N LYS A 178 -2.59 8.40 -12.73
CA LYS A 178 -3.85 8.26 -13.48
C LYS A 178 -3.61 7.69 -14.89
N ALA A 179 -2.53 8.11 -15.54
CA ALA A 179 -2.17 7.68 -16.89
C ALA A 179 -1.90 6.16 -17.01
N SER A 180 -1.65 5.47 -15.90
CA SER A 180 -1.43 4.02 -15.84
C SER A 180 -2.69 3.22 -16.11
N PHE A 181 -3.87 3.86 -16.08
CA PHE A 181 -5.16 3.23 -16.31
C PHE A 181 -5.66 3.43 -17.73
N ASP A 182 -6.36 2.43 -18.25
CA ASP A 182 -7.16 2.54 -19.46
C ASP A 182 -8.57 3.05 -19.18
N GLU A 183 -9.34 3.27 -20.24
CA GLU A 183 -10.72 3.76 -20.19
C GLU A 183 -11.71 2.82 -19.47
N THR A 184 -11.31 1.57 -19.21
CA THR A 184 -12.10 0.57 -18.45
C THR A 184 -11.70 0.51 -16.98
N GLY A 185 -10.73 1.33 -16.56
CA GLY A 185 -10.23 1.35 -15.19
C GLY A 185 -9.27 0.20 -14.87
N ASN A 186 -8.77 -0.52 -15.88
CA ASN A 186 -7.72 -1.53 -15.73
C ASN A 186 -6.33 -0.89 -15.89
N LEU A 187 -5.30 -1.50 -15.31
CA LEU A 187 -3.93 -1.08 -15.56
C LEU A 187 -3.53 -1.41 -17.02
N ARG A 188 -2.84 -0.47 -17.66
CA ARG A 188 -2.30 -0.65 -19.01
C ARG A 188 -1.18 -1.70 -19.00
N THR A 189 -1.11 -2.46 -20.08
CA THR A 189 -0.04 -3.43 -20.32
C THR A 189 1.32 -2.74 -20.53
N GLY A 190 2.40 -3.46 -20.22
CA GLY A 190 3.77 -2.97 -20.32
C GLY A 190 4.28 -2.13 -19.14
N LEU A 191 3.51 -2.01 -18.06
CA LEU A 191 3.91 -1.26 -16.86
C LEU A 191 4.52 -2.14 -15.77
N CYS A 192 4.08 -3.40 -15.66
CA CYS A 192 4.45 -4.31 -14.58
C CYS A 192 4.97 -5.64 -15.17
N GLU A 193 6.25 -5.68 -15.56
CA GLU A 193 6.78 -6.85 -16.29
C GLU A 193 7.19 -8.03 -15.40
N ALA A 194 7.82 -7.74 -14.25
CA ALA A 194 8.42 -8.75 -13.36
C ALA A 194 8.52 -8.24 -11.93
N ASN A 195 8.84 -9.14 -10.99
CA ASN A 195 9.05 -8.80 -9.60
C ASN A 195 10.29 -7.92 -9.42
N THR A 196 10.11 -6.76 -8.79
CA THR A 196 11.14 -5.75 -8.49
C THR A 196 11.51 -5.71 -7.00
N MET A 197 10.82 -6.46 -6.14
CA MET A 197 11.16 -6.56 -4.72
C MET A 197 12.49 -7.30 -4.54
N PRO A 198 13.44 -6.74 -3.79
CA PRO A 198 14.67 -7.45 -3.45
C PRO A 198 14.39 -8.82 -2.80
N GLY A 199 14.93 -9.89 -3.39
CA GLY A 199 14.68 -11.27 -2.92
C GLY A 199 13.29 -11.82 -3.24
N GLY A 200 12.48 -11.08 -4.00
CA GLY A 200 11.14 -11.48 -4.45
C GLY A 200 10.03 -11.32 -3.41
N VAL A 201 10.31 -10.73 -2.25
CA VAL A 201 9.36 -10.60 -1.14
C VAL A 201 9.62 -9.30 -0.37
N ASP A 202 8.56 -8.66 0.12
CA ASP A 202 8.67 -7.56 1.09
C ASP A 202 8.59 -8.11 2.52
N PRO A 203 9.71 -8.26 3.25
CA PRO A 203 9.68 -8.78 4.61
C PRO A 203 9.17 -7.76 5.64
N THR A 204 8.99 -6.50 5.23
CA THR A 204 8.51 -5.42 6.11
C THR A 204 6.99 -5.35 6.17
N MET A 205 6.30 -6.04 5.26
CA MET A 205 4.85 -6.17 5.21
C MET A 205 4.42 -7.65 5.13
N PRO A 206 4.62 -8.43 6.21
CA PRO A 206 4.23 -9.83 6.24
C PRO A 206 2.71 -10.00 6.10
N ILE A 207 2.31 -11.19 5.63
CA ILE A 207 0.90 -11.57 5.48
C ILE A 207 0.52 -12.48 6.64
N SER A 208 -0.45 -12.04 7.43
CA SER A 208 -0.90 -12.76 8.63
C SER A 208 -2.30 -13.32 8.45
N PHE A 209 -2.52 -14.55 8.93
CA PHE A 209 -3.83 -15.17 9.06
C PHE A 209 -4.28 -15.28 10.52
N ASP A 210 -3.76 -14.42 11.41
CA ASP A 210 -4.28 -14.30 12.77
C ASP A 210 -5.78 -13.94 12.73
N PRO A 211 -6.69 -14.76 13.30
CA PRO A 211 -8.11 -14.41 13.39
C PRO A 211 -8.39 -13.08 14.10
N GLY A 212 -7.47 -12.60 14.95
CA GLY A 212 -7.52 -11.29 15.60
C GLY A 212 -7.34 -10.10 14.65
N LEU A 213 -6.83 -10.33 13.43
CA LEU A 213 -6.69 -9.31 12.39
C LEU A 213 -8.04 -8.75 11.92
N LEU A 214 -9.09 -9.57 12.00
CA LEU A 214 -10.44 -9.22 11.58
C LEU A 214 -11.14 -8.41 12.67
N SER A 215 -11.18 -7.08 12.51
CA SER A 215 -11.74 -6.20 13.52
C SER A 215 -13.28 -6.28 13.59
N GLU A 216 -13.86 -6.05 14.77
CA GLU A 216 -15.32 -6.00 14.94
C GLU A 216 -15.97 -4.90 14.07
N GLU A 217 -15.26 -3.78 13.88
CA GLU A 217 -15.72 -2.70 13.02
C GLU A 217 -15.76 -3.15 11.55
N PHE A 218 -14.72 -3.84 11.07
CA PHE A 218 -14.70 -4.38 9.71
C PHE A 218 -15.89 -5.32 9.47
N CYS A 219 -16.12 -6.28 10.38
CA CYS A 219 -17.25 -7.20 10.27
C CYS A 219 -18.59 -6.46 10.20
N THR A 220 -18.76 -5.43 11.07
CA THR A 220 -19.97 -4.60 11.08
C THR A 220 -20.16 -3.86 9.76
N LEU A 221 -19.09 -3.30 9.19
CA LEU A 221 -19.12 -2.60 7.92
C LEU A 221 -19.51 -3.52 6.75
N VAL A 222 -18.91 -4.70 6.68
CA VAL A 222 -19.16 -5.68 5.62
C VAL A 222 -20.56 -6.29 5.72
N ASN A 223 -21.04 -6.59 6.93
CA ASN A 223 -22.38 -7.14 7.13
C ASN A 223 -23.47 -6.10 6.83
N GLU A 224 -23.27 -4.85 7.23
CA GLU A 224 -24.16 -3.76 6.81
C GLU A 224 -24.18 -3.61 5.29
N TYR A 225 -23.01 -3.63 4.65
CA TYR A 225 -22.91 -3.56 3.18
C TYR A 225 -23.63 -4.72 2.50
N THR A 226 -23.44 -5.95 3.00
CA THR A 226 -24.08 -7.18 2.50
C THR A 226 -25.60 -7.07 2.56
N ARG A 227 -26.14 -6.65 3.71
CA ARG A 227 -27.59 -6.41 3.85
C ARG A 227 -28.12 -5.35 2.87
N GLN A 228 -27.38 -4.27 2.66
CA GLN A 228 -27.78 -3.22 1.71
C GLN A 228 -27.74 -3.71 0.26
N ALA A 229 -26.75 -4.53 -0.08
CA ALA A 229 -26.67 -5.19 -1.38
C ALA A 229 -27.89 -6.11 -1.61
N GLU A 230 -28.25 -6.94 -0.62
CA GLU A 230 -29.43 -7.80 -0.70
C GLU A 230 -30.72 -7.00 -0.92
N LEU A 231 -30.89 -5.86 -0.22
CA LEU A 231 -32.03 -4.96 -0.41
C LEU A 231 -32.07 -4.34 -1.82
N ALA A 232 -30.92 -4.13 -2.44
CA ALA A 232 -30.80 -3.68 -3.83
C ALA A 232 -30.96 -4.83 -4.86
N GLY A 233 -31.08 -6.08 -4.40
CA GLY A 233 -31.11 -7.27 -5.25
C GLY A 233 -29.73 -7.72 -5.76
N ALA A 234 -28.66 -7.26 -5.13
CA ALA A 234 -27.29 -7.64 -5.40
C ALA A 234 -26.80 -8.73 -4.44
N THR A 235 -25.76 -9.46 -4.84
CA THR A 235 -25.09 -10.49 -4.03
C THR A 235 -23.68 -10.02 -3.67
N VAL A 236 -23.22 -10.27 -2.45
CA VAL A 236 -21.83 -10.00 -2.02
C VAL A 236 -21.15 -11.31 -1.68
N TRP A 237 -19.94 -11.50 -2.19
CA TRP A 237 -19.03 -12.57 -1.81
C TRP A 237 -17.72 -12.00 -1.30
N TYR A 238 -17.16 -12.63 -0.28
CA TYR A 238 -15.78 -12.42 0.13
C TYR A 238 -14.84 -13.28 -0.71
N HIS A 239 -13.71 -12.75 -1.12
CA HIS A 239 -12.63 -13.50 -1.76
C HIS A 239 -11.27 -12.97 -1.31
N PHE A 240 -10.23 -13.81 -1.37
CA PHE A 240 -8.88 -13.39 -1.02
C PHE A 240 -8.19 -12.75 -2.23
N PRO A 241 -7.56 -11.57 -2.11
CA PRO A 241 -6.70 -11.03 -3.16
C PRO A 241 -5.45 -11.90 -3.36
N PRO A 242 -4.69 -11.71 -4.44
CA PRO A 242 -3.42 -12.41 -4.59
C PRO A 242 -2.45 -12.05 -3.46
N MET A 243 -1.74 -13.05 -2.94
CA MET A 243 -0.86 -12.93 -1.79
C MET A 243 0.47 -13.62 -2.09
N ASN A 244 1.59 -12.94 -1.83
CA ASN A 244 2.91 -13.54 -2.01
C ASN A 244 3.11 -14.63 -0.96
N GLN A 245 3.20 -15.88 -1.40
CA GLN A 245 3.35 -17.03 -0.49
C GLN A 245 4.59 -16.90 0.40
N ALA A 246 5.66 -16.28 -0.10
CA ALA A 246 6.90 -16.07 0.65
C ALA A 246 6.75 -15.06 1.80
N ALA A 247 5.71 -14.22 1.78
CA ALA A 247 5.44 -13.22 2.81
C ALA A 247 4.55 -13.74 3.95
N VAL A 248 4.00 -14.94 3.83
CA VAL A 248 3.08 -15.49 4.83
C VAL A 248 3.83 -15.84 6.12
N GLU A 249 3.35 -15.32 7.24
CA GLU A 249 4.00 -15.53 8.54
C GLU A 249 4.08 -17.02 8.88
N SER A 250 5.23 -17.43 9.39
CA SER A 250 5.46 -18.80 9.83
C SER A 250 4.48 -19.18 10.95
N GLY A 251 3.77 -20.29 10.79
CA GLY A 251 2.78 -20.76 11.76
C GLY A 251 1.36 -20.21 11.55
N SER A 252 1.14 -19.43 10.49
CA SER A 252 -0.20 -19.04 10.03
C SER A 252 -1.08 -20.27 9.73
N ASP A 253 -2.36 -20.17 10.07
CA ASP A 253 -3.38 -21.18 9.74
C ASP A 253 -4.52 -20.53 8.93
N PRO A 254 -4.43 -20.54 7.58
CA PRO A 254 -5.43 -19.92 6.72
C PRO A 254 -6.83 -20.53 6.85
N ASP A 255 -6.93 -21.81 7.26
CA ASP A 255 -8.22 -22.49 7.39
C ASP A 255 -8.97 -21.98 8.63
N VAL A 256 -8.26 -21.74 9.74
CA VAL A 256 -8.84 -21.11 10.94
C VAL A 256 -9.32 -19.69 10.65
N PHE A 257 -8.59 -18.92 9.83
CA PHE A 257 -9.04 -17.60 9.39
C PHE A 257 -10.30 -17.70 8.52
N CYS A 258 -10.39 -18.69 7.62
CA CYS A 258 -11.59 -18.93 6.82
C CYS A 258 -12.81 -19.29 7.69
N ASP A 259 -12.62 -20.10 8.74
CA ASP A 259 -13.69 -20.43 9.68
C ASP A 259 -14.16 -19.18 10.42
N ARG A 260 -13.24 -18.33 10.86
CA ARG A 260 -13.55 -17.02 11.45
C ARG A 260 -14.37 -16.13 10.51
N LEU A 261 -14.00 -16.04 9.22
CA LEU A 261 -14.77 -15.29 8.23
C LEU A 261 -16.21 -15.83 8.13
N ARG A 262 -16.38 -17.15 7.99
CA ARG A 262 -17.71 -17.79 7.89
C ARG A 262 -18.56 -17.64 9.14
N GLU A 263 -17.96 -17.54 10.32
CA GLU A 263 -18.66 -17.32 11.58
C GLU A 263 -19.12 -15.86 11.77
N THR A 264 -18.40 -14.90 11.18
CA THR A 264 -18.58 -13.47 11.47
C THR A 264 -19.23 -12.67 10.35
N LEU A 265 -19.01 -13.05 9.09
CA LEU A 265 -19.50 -12.32 7.94
C LEU A 265 -20.80 -12.95 7.41
N ASP A 266 -21.74 -12.10 7.02
CA ASP A 266 -23.02 -12.52 6.45
C ASP A 266 -22.88 -12.95 4.97
N CYS A 267 -21.82 -12.51 4.28
CA CYS A 267 -21.54 -12.85 2.89
C CYS A 267 -20.84 -14.22 2.75
N GLU A 268 -21.04 -14.88 1.60
CA GLU A 268 -20.41 -16.17 1.33
C GLU A 268 -18.92 -16.01 0.96
N LEU A 269 -18.12 -17.02 1.29
CA LEU A 269 -16.71 -17.10 0.91
C LEU A 269 -16.56 -17.80 -0.45
N ALA A 270 -16.16 -17.06 -1.48
CA ALA A 270 -16.11 -17.49 -2.87
C ALA A 270 -14.77 -18.10 -3.33
N GLY A 271 -13.83 -18.40 -2.44
CA GLY A 271 -12.50 -18.93 -2.80
C GLY A 271 -11.71 -19.45 -1.60
N SER A 272 -10.46 -19.82 -1.83
CA SER A 272 -9.55 -20.31 -0.78
C SER A 272 -8.28 -19.46 -0.73
N PRO A 273 -7.76 -19.11 0.46
CA PRO A 273 -6.49 -18.41 0.56
C PRO A 273 -5.34 -19.26 -0.01
N HIS A 274 -5.45 -20.59 0.02
CA HIS A 274 -4.47 -21.51 -0.54
C HIS A 274 -4.30 -21.38 -2.05
N THR A 275 -5.34 -20.95 -2.76
CA THR A 275 -5.27 -20.70 -4.22
C THR A 275 -4.91 -19.26 -4.56
N SER A 276 -5.08 -18.33 -3.62
CA SER A 276 -4.64 -16.93 -3.76
C SER A 276 -3.20 -16.70 -3.30
N MET A 277 -2.59 -17.62 -2.54
CA MET A 277 -1.17 -17.62 -2.23
C MET A 277 -0.36 -18.07 -3.45
N MET A 278 0.36 -17.14 -4.08
CA MET A 278 1.08 -17.33 -5.34
C MET A 278 2.59 -17.23 -5.14
N GLU A 279 3.35 -17.87 -6.04
CA GLU A 279 4.81 -17.78 -6.05
C GLU A 279 5.30 -16.33 -6.29
N ALA A 280 6.43 -15.99 -5.66
CA ALA A 280 7.02 -14.65 -5.71
C ALA A 280 7.21 -14.10 -7.15
N GLY A 281 7.53 -14.96 -8.13
CA GLY A 281 7.75 -14.53 -9.52
C GLY A 281 6.52 -13.91 -10.20
N TRP A 282 5.32 -14.07 -9.64
CA TRP A 282 4.09 -13.46 -10.13
C TRP A 282 3.83 -12.05 -9.61
N PHE A 283 4.57 -11.61 -8.59
CA PHE A 283 4.42 -10.29 -8.00
C PHE A 283 5.24 -9.23 -8.76
N TYR A 284 4.90 -7.97 -8.52
CA TYR A 284 5.58 -6.79 -9.06
C TYR A 284 6.40 -6.12 -7.96
N ASP A 285 5.82 -5.22 -7.18
CA ASP A 285 6.58 -4.36 -6.24
C ASP A 285 6.10 -4.43 -4.79
N THR A 286 5.06 -5.21 -4.50
CA THR A 286 4.57 -5.51 -3.14
C THR A 286 4.14 -6.97 -3.03
N ASN A 287 3.85 -7.42 -1.81
CA ASN A 287 3.31 -8.76 -1.56
C ASN A 287 1.86 -8.99 -2.05
N PHE A 288 1.24 -7.99 -2.69
CA PHE A 288 -0.13 -8.04 -3.21
C PHE A 288 -0.25 -7.60 -4.67
N HIS A 289 0.69 -6.81 -5.18
CA HIS A 289 0.65 -6.36 -6.58
C HIS A 289 1.22 -7.43 -7.49
N LEU A 290 0.39 -7.96 -8.39
CA LEU A 290 0.85 -8.87 -9.43
C LEU A 290 1.51 -8.10 -10.58
N ASN A 291 2.45 -8.76 -11.24
CA ASN A 291 2.88 -8.36 -12.57
C ASN A 291 1.83 -8.78 -13.62
N GLU A 292 1.97 -8.29 -14.85
CA GLU A 292 1.00 -8.47 -15.93
C GLU A 292 0.68 -9.96 -16.23
N LYS A 293 1.66 -10.85 -16.06
CA LYS A 293 1.42 -12.29 -16.26
C LYS A 293 0.77 -12.92 -15.04
N GLY A 294 1.17 -12.49 -13.84
CA GLY A 294 0.53 -12.89 -12.60
C GLY A 294 -0.95 -12.55 -12.59
N SER A 295 -1.33 -11.35 -13.02
CA SER A 295 -2.74 -10.92 -13.06
C SER A 295 -3.59 -11.80 -13.97
N GLN A 296 -3.05 -12.27 -15.10
CA GLN A 296 -3.72 -13.24 -15.97
C GLN A 296 -3.94 -14.59 -15.27
N VAL A 297 -2.92 -15.10 -14.56
CA VAL A 297 -3.02 -16.35 -13.79
C VAL A 297 -4.09 -16.21 -12.70
N PHE A 298 -4.03 -15.15 -11.91
CA PHE A 298 -5.00 -14.90 -10.84
C PHE A 298 -6.42 -14.70 -11.38
N THR A 299 -6.57 -14.03 -12.52
CA THR A 299 -7.87 -13.83 -13.17
C THR A 299 -8.50 -15.15 -13.60
N CYS A 300 -7.72 -16.11 -14.13
CA CYS A 300 -8.23 -17.45 -14.42
C CYS A 300 -8.66 -18.20 -13.14
N LEU A 301 -7.90 -18.08 -12.05
CA LEU A 301 -8.26 -18.68 -10.76
C LEU A 301 -9.55 -18.06 -10.21
N LEU A 302 -9.66 -16.73 -10.24
CA LEU A 302 -10.83 -15.97 -9.83
C LEU A 302 -12.07 -16.38 -10.62
N ALA A 303 -11.96 -16.47 -11.94
CA ALA A 303 -13.06 -16.89 -12.80
C ALA A 303 -13.51 -18.33 -12.52
N ARG A 304 -12.57 -19.25 -12.24
CA ARG A 304 -12.89 -20.63 -11.82
C ARG A 304 -13.67 -20.63 -10.50
N ASP A 305 -13.23 -19.84 -9.55
CA ASP A 305 -13.82 -19.81 -8.21
C ASP A 305 -15.23 -19.17 -8.24
N ILE A 306 -15.42 -18.11 -9.03
CA ILE A 306 -16.75 -17.53 -9.33
C ILE A 306 -17.66 -18.55 -10.03
N LYS A 307 -17.18 -19.26 -11.05
CA LYS A 307 -17.96 -20.31 -11.73
C LYS A 307 -18.40 -21.41 -10.77
N ALA A 308 -17.50 -21.84 -9.88
CA ALA A 308 -17.82 -22.84 -8.86
C ALA A 308 -18.97 -22.36 -7.95
N MET A 309 -18.92 -21.11 -7.49
CA MET A 309 -19.99 -20.50 -6.70
C MET A 309 -21.32 -20.40 -7.46
N LEU A 310 -21.26 -20.11 -8.76
CA LEU A 310 -22.44 -20.06 -9.65
C LEU A 310 -22.96 -21.46 -10.04
N GLY A 311 -22.26 -22.54 -9.66
CA GLY A 311 -22.58 -23.90 -10.10
C GLY A 311 -22.30 -24.15 -11.59
N ASP A 312 -21.50 -23.30 -12.24
CA ASP A 312 -21.04 -23.49 -13.61
C ASP A 312 -19.84 -24.45 -13.64
N SER A 313 -20.06 -25.63 -14.22
CA SER A 313 -19.01 -26.66 -14.38
C SER A 313 -18.21 -26.51 -15.68
N SER A 314 -18.37 -25.41 -16.43
CA SER A 314 -17.60 -25.16 -17.64
C SER A 314 -16.11 -25.02 -17.29
N PRO A 315 -15.20 -25.59 -18.11
CA PRO A 315 -13.77 -25.49 -17.83
C PRO A 315 -13.32 -24.02 -17.91
N THR A 316 -12.47 -23.62 -16.97
CA THR A 316 -11.69 -22.39 -17.07
C THR A 316 -10.30 -22.73 -17.57
N PRO A 317 -9.80 -22.08 -18.64
CA PRO A 317 -8.45 -22.33 -19.14
C PRO A 317 -7.40 -21.93 -18.10
N GLU A 318 -6.28 -22.65 -18.08
CA GLU A 318 -5.08 -22.18 -17.42
C GLU A 318 -4.48 -21.02 -18.23
N ALA A 319 -3.93 -20.01 -17.55
CA ALA A 319 -3.26 -18.90 -18.23
C ALA A 319 -2.01 -19.43 -18.95
N ALA A 320 -1.92 -19.22 -20.26
CA ALA A 320 -0.81 -19.70 -21.09
C ALA A 320 0.40 -18.76 -21.02
N VAL A 321 0.91 -18.51 -19.81
CA VAL A 321 2.01 -17.57 -19.54
C VAL A 321 3.11 -18.21 -18.72
N GLU A 322 4.36 -17.83 -19.00
CA GLU A 322 5.53 -18.26 -18.23
C GLU A 322 5.85 -17.26 -17.12
N MET A 323 6.05 -17.76 -15.91
CA MET A 323 6.44 -16.96 -14.75
C MET A 323 7.74 -16.18 -15.03
N PRO A 324 7.75 -14.85 -14.84
CA PRO A 324 8.98 -14.08 -14.87
C PRO A 324 10.00 -14.62 -13.86
N ALA A 325 11.27 -14.69 -14.25
CA ALA A 325 12.35 -15.03 -13.34
C ALA A 325 12.57 -13.90 -12.33
N LEU A 326 12.84 -14.25 -11.07
CA LEU A 326 13.28 -13.28 -10.08
C LEU A 326 14.66 -12.74 -10.44
N GLU A 327 14.85 -11.42 -10.31
CA GLU A 327 16.17 -10.83 -10.43
C GLU A 327 17.11 -11.36 -9.34
N GLN A 328 18.35 -11.65 -9.71
CA GLN A 328 19.35 -12.05 -8.73
C GLN A 328 19.95 -10.83 -8.04
N PRO A 329 20.20 -10.89 -6.71
CA PRO A 329 20.88 -9.82 -6.00
C PRO A 329 22.21 -9.50 -6.66
N GLN A 330 22.44 -8.24 -7.00
CA GLN A 330 23.74 -7.80 -7.50
C GLN A 330 24.78 -7.89 -6.38
N SER A 331 26.01 -8.32 -6.71
CA SER A 331 27.11 -8.28 -5.76
C SER A 331 27.49 -6.82 -5.49
N VAL A 332 27.20 -6.33 -4.29
CA VAL A 332 27.63 -5.00 -3.84
C VAL A 332 28.96 -5.13 -3.10
N GLN A 333 29.98 -4.41 -3.58
CA GLN A 333 31.19 -4.17 -2.79
C GLN A 333 30.92 -2.96 -1.91
N GLY A 334 31.07 -3.11 -0.59
CA GLY A 334 30.88 -2.01 0.35
C GLY A 334 31.92 -2.01 1.47
N ASP A 335 31.69 -1.15 2.45
CA ASP A 335 32.54 -0.89 3.60
C ASP A 335 32.14 -1.78 4.79
N ASP A 336 33.06 -2.66 5.20
CA ASP A 336 32.85 -3.60 6.31
C ASP A 336 33.60 -3.18 7.60
N ARG A 337 34.03 -1.90 7.71
CA ARG A 337 34.87 -1.42 8.82
C ARG A 337 34.29 -1.67 10.22
N ASP A 338 32.96 -1.64 10.34
CA ASP A 338 32.24 -1.81 11.61
C ASP A 338 31.64 -3.20 11.76
N ALA A 339 32.02 -4.18 10.92
CA ALA A 339 31.40 -5.50 10.94
C ALA A 339 31.54 -6.24 12.28
N ASN A 340 32.55 -5.92 13.09
CA ASN A 340 32.72 -6.47 14.43
C ASN A 340 31.78 -5.84 15.49
N CYS A 341 31.07 -4.76 15.17
CA CYS A 341 30.13 -4.07 16.06
C CYS A 341 28.75 -4.72 16.13
N PHE A 342 28.49 -5.73 15.30
CA PHE A 342 27.16 -6.33 15.12
C PHE A 342 27.14 -7.82 15.45
N VAL A 343 25.94 -8.31 15.79
CA VAL A 343 25.59 -9.72 15.92
C VAL A 343 24.75 -10.11 14.70
N TYR A 344 24.97 -11.32 14.18
CA TYR A 344 24.37 -11.78 12.93
C TYR A 344 23.65 -13.11 13.09
N GLU A 345 22.57 -13.27 12.34
CA GLU A 345 21.85 -14.52 12.15
C GLU A 345 21.79 -14.87 10.65
N ALA A 346 21.91 -16.17 10.34
CA ALA A 346 21.87 -16.63 8.97
C ALA A 346 20.42 -16.62 8.45
N VAL A 347 20.20 -16.02 7.28
CA VAL A 347 18.90 -15.94 6.61
C VAL A 347 19.01 -16.44 5.17
N SER A 348 17.86 -16.64 4.52
CA SER A 348 17.85 -16.90 3.08
C SER A 348 18.50 -15.73 2.33
N GLY A 349 19.58 -15.99 1.61
CA GLY A 349 20.29 -14.97 0.83
C GLY A 349 21.46 -14.26 1.53
N GLY A 350 21.77 -14.57 2.80
CA GLY A 350 22.94 -14.00 3.48
C GLY A 350 22.81 -13.91 5.00
N TRP A 351 23.11 -12.74 5.56
CA TRP A 351 23.08 -12.45 6.99
C TRP A 351 22.11 -11.32 7.31
N GLN A 352 21.43 -11.44 8.45
CA GLN A 352 20.66 -10.37 9.06
C GLN A 352 21.37 -9.91 10.35
N ILE A 353 21.43 -8.60 10.57
CA ILE A 353 21.93 -8.03 11.83
C ILE A 353 20.84 -8.12 12.88
N THR A 354 21.12 -8.75 14.02
CA THR A 354 20.14 -9.00 15.10
C THR A 354 20.47 -8.31 16.41
N GLY A 355 21.61 -7.64 16.50
CA GLY A 355 22.03 -6.95 17.72
C GLY A 355 23.37 -6.23 17.58
N LEU A 356 23.75 -5.56 18.66
CA LEU A 356 25.06 -4.92 18.83
C LEU A 356 26.00 -5.83 19.62
N SER A 357 27.27 -5.84 19.25
CA SER A 357 28.33 -6.46 20.03
C SER A 357 28.87 -5.48 21.09
N GLU A 358 29.67 -5.98 22.03
CA GLU A 358 30.38 -5.12 23.00
C GLU A 358 31.28 -4.07 22.32
N SER A 359 31.72 -4.33 21.08
CA SER A 359 32.60 -3.41 20.33
C SER A 359 31.86 -2.18 19.79
N ALA A 360 30.52 -2.21 19.71
CA ALA A 360 29.72 -1.05 19.33
C ALA A 360 29.82 0.09 20.37
N GLY A 361 30.01 -0.24 21.65
CA GLY A 361 30.42 0.68 22.73
C GLY A 361 29.81 2.09 22.69
N GLU A 362 30.70 3.10 22.71
CA GLU A 362 30.37 4.54 22.63
C GLU A 362 30.52 5.10 21.19
N GLN A 363 30.43 4.25 20.17
CA GLN A 363 30.56 4.70 18.78
C GLN A 363 29.46 5.71 18.45
N GLN A 364 29.88 6.86 17.91
CA GLN A 364 28.95 7.92 17.49
C GLN A 364 28.54 7.78 16.02
N GLU A 365 29.30 7.01 15.24
CA GLU A 365 29.02 6.70 13.84
C GLU A 365 29.21 5.20 13.63
N LEU A 366 28.27 4.56 12.94
CA LEU A 366 28.37 3.17 12.52
C LEU A 366 27.93 3.03 11.07
N ILE A 367 28.58 2.13 10.33
CA ILE A 367 28.12 1.67 9.01
C ILE A 367 27.60 0.23 9.10
N LEU A 368 26.40 -0.04 8.56
CA LEU A 368 25.94 -1.41 8.40
C LEU A 368 26.81 -2.09 7.34
N PRO A 369 27.54 -3.17 7.66
CA PRO A 369 28.49 -3.78 6.75
C PRO A 369 27.82 -4.33 5.49
N ALA A 370 28.59 -4.40 4.41
CA ALA A 370 28.16 -4.98 3.16
C ALA A 370 28.19 -6.51 3.20
N SER A 371 29.20 -7.08 3.87
CA SER A 371 29.41 -8.51 3.95
C SER A 371 29.86 -8.98 5.34
N TRP A 372 29.47 -10.20 5.68
CA TRP A 372 29.97 -10.92 6.84
C TRP A 372 30.32 -12.36 6.44
N GLN A 373 31.54 -12.80 6.77
CA GLN A 373 32.06 -14.12 6.41
C GLN A 373 31.95 -14.46 4.90
N GLY A 374 32.07 -13.45 4.03
CA GLY A 374 32.04 -13.62 2.57
C GLY A 374 30.63 -13.73 1.97
N GLN A 375 29.56 -13.50 2.75
CA GLN A 375 28.19 -13.41 2.26
C GLN A 375 27.60 -12.02 2.56
N LEU A 376 26.62 -11.60 1.76
CA LEU A 376 25.97 -10.30 1.91
C LEU A 376 25.23 -10.21 3.25
N VAL A 377 25.25 -9.02 3.83
CA VAL A 377 24.29 -8.63 4.86
C VAL A 377 23.10 -8.01 4.14
N THR A 378 21.87 -8.46 4.39
CA THR A 378 20.70 -8.02 3.60
C THR A 378 19.73 -7.16 4.40
N GLY A 379 19.85 -7.14 5.72
CA GLY A 379 18.92 -6.40 6.58
C GLY A 379 19.29 -6.45 8.05
N LEU A 380 18.37 -5.94 8.86
CA LEU A 380 18.44 -5.96 10.32
C LEU A 380 17.08 -6.31 10.93
N SER A 381 17.05 -6.79 12.18
CA SER A 381 15.82 -6.92 12.97
C SER A 381 15.44 -5.59 13.62
N ALA A 382 14.18 -5.42 14.01
CA ALA A 382 13.67 -4.18 14.61
C ALA A 382 14.49 -3.71 15.83
N ASP A 383 14.84 -4.64 16.72
CA ASP A 383 15.61 -4.35 17.94
C ASP A 383 17.15 -4.40 17.75
N ALA A 384 17.65 -4.56 16.51
CA ALA A 384 19.06 -4.81 16.26
C ALA A 384 20.00 -3.70 16.77
N LEU A 385 19.50 -2.46 16.82
CA LEU A 385 20.26 -1.28 17.27
C LEU A 385 19.89 -0.85 18.70
N ASN A 386 19.00 -1.60 19.38
CA ASN A 386 18.55 -1.25 20.71
C ASN A 386 19.74 -1.20 21.68
N GLY A 387 19.88 -0.08 22.40
CA GLY A 387 20.99 0.13 23.32
C GLY A 387 22.16 0.94 22.73
N ALA A 388 22.12 1.38 21.47
CA ALA A 388 23.11 2.30 20.89
C ALA A 388 23.00 3.73 21.49
N GLN A 389 23.45 3.90 22.74
CA GLN A 389 23.26 5.14 23.50
C GLN A 389 24.03 6.36 22.95
N ALA A 390 25.17 6.11 22.31
CA ALA A 390 26.06 7.17 21.79
C ALA A 390 25.93 7.41 20.28
N LEU A 391 25.25 6.51 19.56
CA LEU A 391 25.14 6.53 18.11
C LEU A 391 24.37 7.78 17.66
N LYS A 392 25.01 8.61 16.83
CA LYS A 392 24.43 9.82 16.23
C LYS A 392 24.16 9.67 14.74
N THR A 393 25.02 8.92 14.06
CA THR A 393 24.94 8.70 12.61
C THR A 393 25.00 7.22 12.28
N LEU A 394 24.03 6.72 11.54
CA LEU A 394 24.05 5.37 10.98
C LEU A 394 24.11 5.44 9.45
N VAL A 395 25.06 4.75 8.83
CA VAL A 395 25.16 4.64 7.37
C VAL A 395 24.62 3.28 6.92
N ILE A 396 23.65 3.30 6.01
CA ILE A 396 22.99 2.12 5.43
C ILE A 396 23.43 2.00 3.98
N GLN A 397 24.13 0.90 3.68
CA GLN A 397 24.72 0.62 2.37
C GLN A 397 23.74 -0.09 1.43
N GLN A 398 24.06 -0.12 0.14
CA GLN A 398 23.17 -0.62 -0.93
C GLN A 398 22.80 -2.11 -0.84
N ASN A 399 23.57 -2.91 -0.08
CA ASN A 399 23.26 -4.31 0.18
C ASN A 399 22.08 -4.51 1.13
N ILE A 400 21.74 -3.51 1.93
CA ILE A 400 20.58 -3.57 2.82
C ILE A 400 19.34 -3.34 1.96
N THR A 401 18.42 -4.30 2.01
CA THR A 401 17.24 -4.35 1.15
C THR A 401 15.93 -4.15 1.90
N ALA A 402 15.95 -4.23 3.23
CA ALA A 402 14.77 -4.02 4.06
C ALA A 402 15.12 -3.37 5.42
N LEU A 403 14.30 -2.41 5.85
CA LEU A 403 14.31 -1.86 7.21
C LEU A 403 12.95 -2.12 7.89
N PRO A 404 12.92 -2.87 9.00
CA PRO A 404 11.68 -3.15 9.71
C PRO A 404 11.13 -1.91 10.44
N ASP A 405 9.86 -2.00 10.85
CA ASP A 405 9.25 -1.01 11.74
C ASP A 405 10.04 -0.86 13.05
N GLY A 406 10.16 0.39 13.50
CA GLY A 406 10.89 0.71 14.73
C GLY A 406 12.39 0.39 14.70
N ALA A 407 13.02 0.18 13.53
CA ALA A 407 14.44 -0.21 13.42
C ALA A 407 15.43 0.70 14.15
N PHE A 408 15.03 1.94 14.46
CA PHE A 408 15.85 2.94 15.15
C PHE A 408 15.38 3.23 16.59
N ALA A 409 14.41 2.46 17.11
CA ALA A 409 13.99 2.57 18.49
C ALA A 409 15.14 2.22 19.44
N GLY A 410 15.15 2.83 20.63
CA GLY A 410 16.20 2.60 21.63
C GLY A 410 17.56 3.24 21.33
N CYS A 411 17.64 4.12 20.31
CA CYS A 411 18.83 4.90 19.94
C CYS A 411 18.62 6.41 20.28
N PRO A 412 18.70 6.82 21.56
CA PRO A 412 18.25 8.16 21.99
C PRO A 412 19.12 9.32 21.46
N ALA A 413 20.35 9.04 21.05
CA ALA A 413 21.26 10.04 20.48
C ALA A 413 21.25 10.07 18.94
N LEU A 414 20.47 9.19 18.28
CA LEU A 414 20.49 9.09 16.82
C LEU A 414 19.87 10.33 16.19
N GLU A 415 20.70 11.07 15.47
CA GLU A 415 20.34 12.30 14.80
C GLU A 415 20.06 12.05 13.31
N THR A 416 20.89 11.25 12.64
CA THR A 416 20.82 11.04 11.18
C THR A 416 21.03 9.58 10.78
N VAL A 417 20.20 9.11 9.85
CA VAL A 417 20.43 7.86 9.10
C VAL A 417 20.75 8.23 7.66
N VAL A 418 21.91 7.81 7.15
CA VAL A 418 22.36 8.06 5.77
C VAL A 418 22.09 6.83 4.93
N LEU A 419 21.33 6.97 3.84
CA LEU A 419 21.07 5.90 2.87
C LEU A 419 21.96 6.08 1.64
N LEU A 420 22.59 4.99 1.18
CA LEU A 420 23.43 5.00 -0.03
C LEU A 420 22.70 4.46 -1.28
N GLN A 421 21.45 4.05 -1.14
CA GLN A 421 20.60 3.56 -2.23
C GLN A 421 20.17 4.74 -3.11
N THR A 422 20.51 4.68 -4.40
CA THR A 422 20.07 5.68 -5.39
C THR A 422 18.66 5.40 -5.91
N ASP A 423 18.20 4.16 -5.82
CA ASP A 423 16.83 3.76 -6.12
C ASP A 423 16.07 3.43 -4.82
N PRO A 424 15.01 4.18 -4.47
CA PRO A 424 14.20 3.89 -3.29
C PRO A 424 13.48 2.53 -3.36
N ALA A 425 13.29 1.94 -4.54
CA ALA A 425 12.69 0.61 -4.66
C ALA A 425 13.64 -0.51 -4.17
N ALA A 426 14.96 -0.24 -4.12
CA ALA A 426 15.94 -1.19 -3.63
C ALA A 426 15.96 -1.35 -2.10
N LEU A 427 15.24 -0.50 -1.36
CA LEU A 427 15.13 -0.55 0.09
C LEU A 427 13.67 -0.49 0.53
N LEU A 428 13.15 -1.65 0.92
CA LEU A 428 11.81 -1.82 1.45
C LEU A 428 11.74 -1.34 2.90
N VAL A 429 10.62 -0.71 3.27
CA VAL A 429 10.41 -0.14 4.59
C VAL A 429 8.98 -0.37 5.05
N GLY A 430 8.81 -0.69 6.32
CA GLY A 430 7.48 -0.78 6.92
C GLY A 430 6.84 0.59 7.11
N GLN A 431 5.60 0.61 7.62
CA GLN A 431 4.80 1.84 7.77
C GLN A 431 5.17 2.68 9.01
N ASN A 432 5.93 2.10 9.94
CA ASN A 432 6.33 2.70 11.21
C ASN A 432 7.85 2.64 11.44
N LEU A 433 8.66 2.76 10.38
CA LEU A 433 10.13 2.73 10.42
C LEU A 433 10.73 3.62 11.52
N LEU A 434 10.17 4.83 11.67
CA LEU A 434 10.66 5.85 12.62
C LEU A 434 9.95 5.82 13.98
N GLU A 435 9.16 4.78 14.28
CA GLU A 435 8.56 4.62 15.60
C GLU A 435 9.65 4.62 16.69
N GLY A 436 9.46 5.43 17.72
CA GLY A 436 10.45 5.59 18.78
C GLY A 436 11.71 6.41 18.40
N SER A 437 11.76 7.05 17.22
CA SER A 437 12.92 7.83 16.76
C SER A 437 12.58 9.21 16.18
N SER A 438 13.41 10.21 16.53
CA SER A 438 13.36 11.57 16.00
C SER A 438 14.42 11.87 14.92
N CYS A 439 15.17 10.86 14.44
CA CYS A 439 16.24 11.07 13.46
C CYS A 439 15.75 11.57 12.10
N THR A 440 16.59 12.28 11.36
CA THR A 440 16.36 12.56 9.93
C THR A 440 16.96 11.46 9.07
N ILE A 441 16.44 11.30 7.85
CA ILE A 441 16.96 10.35 6.87
C ILE A 441 17.61 11.16 5.75
N ALA A 442 18.91 11.01 5.56
CA ALA A 442 19.67 11.66 4.50
C ALA A 442 19.79 10.70 3.31
N VAL A 443 19.34 11.13 2.14
CA VAL A 443 19.36 10.35 0.89
C VAL A 443 20.23 11.02 -0.16
N PRO A 444 20.75 10.29 -1.18
CA PRO A 444 21.57 10.89 -2.23
C PRO A 444 20.83 12.07 -2.87
N SER A 445 21.52 13.20 -3.02
CA SER A 445 20.89 14.47 -3.43
C SER A 445 20.16 14.36 -4.76
N GLU A 446 20.70 13.59 -5.70
CA GLU A 446 20.10 13.29 -7.01
C GLU A 446 18.87 12.39 -6.94
N SER A 447 18.71 11.62 -5.87
CA SER A 447 17.61 10.69 -5.64
C SER A 447 16.54 11.26 -4.72
N TYR A 448 16.77 12.41 -4.07
CA TYR A 448 15.87 13.00 -3.08
C TYR A 448 14.42 13.10 -3.55
N ASP A 449 14.21 13.63 -4.76
CA ASP A 449 12.85 13.78 -5.31
C ASP A 449 12.22 12.40 -5.54
N ARG A 450 12.98 11.40 -6.00
CA ARG A 450 12.50 10.02 -6.20
C ARG A 450 12.08 9.37 -4.88
N TYR A 451 12.83 9.59 -3.80
CA TYR A 451 12.45 9.10 -2.46
C TYR A 451 11.17 9.77 -1.95
N CYS A 452 11.06 11.10 -2.08
CA CYS A 452 9.87 11.83 -1.62
C CYS A 452 8.58 11.37 -2.31
N LEU A 453 8.69 10.72 -3.46
CA LEU A 453 7.59 10.37 -4.36
C LEU A 453 7.40 8.85 -4.49
N SER A 454 8.31 8.05 -3.93
CA SER A 454 8.24 6.60 -3.96
C SER A 454 7.08 6.09 -3.09
N TYR A 455 6.47 4.99 -3.53
CA TYR A 455 5.38 4.32 -2.82
C TYR A 455 5.74 4.04 -1.35
N ASN A 456 6.91 3.45 -1.10
CA ASN A 456 7.36 3.06 0.24
C ASN A 456 7.91 4.25 1.06
N TRP A 457 8.46 5.27 0.41
CA TRP A 457 9.22 6.33 1.10
C TRP A 457 8.48 7.66 1.25
N SER A 458 7.43 7.91 0.46
CA SER A 458 6.66 9.15 0.54
C SER A 458 6.05 9.44 1.91
N PRO A 459 5.64 8.45 2.76
CA PRO A 459 5.20 8.74 4.13
C PRO A 459 6.29 9.42 4.99
N TYR A 460 7.57 9.18 4.66
CA TYR A 460 8.72 9.73 5.37
C TYR A 460 9.27 11.02 4.76
N ALA A 461 8.66 11.55 3.69
CA ALA A 461 9.16 12.73 2.96
C ALA A 461 9.46 13.95 3.86
N GLY A 462 8.65 14.16 4.91
CA GLY A 462 8.88 15.24 5.89
C GLY A 462 10.11 15.07 6.79
N ARG A 463 10.76 13.91 6.75
CA ARG A 463 11.97 13.55 7.50
C ARG A 463 13.18 13.32 6.60
N LEU A 464 12.99 13.40 5.28
CA LEU A 464 14.07 13.26 4.30
C LEU A 464 14.89 14.55 4.20
N THR A 465 16.19 14.39 4.02
CA THR A 465 17.16 15.46 3.78
C THR A 465 18.10 15.08 2.64
N ARG A 466 18.74 16.06 2.01
CA ARG A 466 19.72 15.82 0.95
C ARG A 466 21.08 15.53 1.55
N TRP A 467 21.74 14.50 1.04
CA TRP A 467 23.11 14.15 1.35
C TRP A 467 24.00 14.50 0.14
N GLU A 468 24.93 15.43 0.31
CA GLU A 468 25.82 15.91 -0.78
C GLU A 468 27.13 15.10 -0.86
N ASP A 469 27.51 14.43 0.24
CA ASP A 469 28.77 13.69 0.35
C ASP A 469 28.57 12.20 0.00
N SER A 470 28.26 11.84 -1.25
CA SER A 470 28.35 10.42 -1.65
C SER A 470 29.80 9.96 -1.46
N PRO A 471 30.12 9.06 -0.49
CA PRO A 471 31.51 8.69 -0.22
C PRO A 471 32.03 7.58 -1.16
N LEU A 472 31.25 7.21 -2.17
CA LEU A 472 31.56 6.11 -3.09
C LEU A 472 31.39 6.54 -4.55
#